data_AF-A0A094QWN2-F1
#
_entry.id   AF-A0A094QWN2-F1
#
_cell.length_a   1.000
_cell.length_b   1.000
_cell.length_c   1.000
_cell.angle_alpha   90.00
_cell.angle_beta   90.00
_cell.angle_gamma   90.00
#
_symmetry.space_group_name_H-M   'P 1'
#
loop_
_entity.id
_entity.type
_entity.pdbx_description
1 polymer ?
#
loop_
_entity_poly.entity_id
_entity_poly.type
_entity_poly.pdbx_seq_one_letter_code
_entity_poly.pdbx_strand_id
1 'polypeptide(L)'
;MADLHVVTAIGDPEFESFVARTLHSQGWNVLFRAIDRELLARYLEIPVEIKPLLIYSSDIQGVNPEFLSSISTLIERAVGFAGIDKDELDGDLIARTHDAALLMTRILTQGRVPLRQLGLSSSASRRSRVIAIASANHGDGATTTAINCAIELNLLGKKVLLIDAHHQLPAVAILLGERNLNGSEPNRVSPLLEVFELTSENAAAMTETLIDACSRSDFVIIDCGLIPKAVEAVTERRWQNTFSHWIFENVDDLWVIASPRPMSTHSLQQFQALMSKQSLRARKTFILNHRVPGKRGDAQEEKFLLLVAPSHPHAIRVLPLDTRGANAAEQDRSILVESNPRGLLRKKYLELAAALTA
;
A
#
# COMPACT_ATOMS: atom_id res chain seq x y z
N MET A 1 -8.02 22.16 9.07
CA MET A 1 -7.33 22.06 7.76
C MET A 1 -5.93 22.56 8.01
N ALA A 2 -4.90 21.82 7.62
CA ALA A 2 -3.52 22.27 7.80
C ALA A 2 -3.17 23.25 6.67
N ASP A 3 -2.74 24.45 7.01
CA ASP A 3 -2.28 25.46 6.06
C ASP A 3 -0.93 24.99 5.48
N LEU A 4 -0.92 24.62 4.20
CA LEU A 4 0.31 24.27 3.49
C LEU A 4 0.98 25.56 2.99
N HIS A 5 2.24 25.75 3.40
CA HIS A 5 3.08 26.87 2.99
C HIS A 5 3.69 26.53 1.62
N VAL A 6 3.22 27.15 0.53
CA VAL A 6 3.70 26.84 -0.83
C VAL A 6 4.60 27.95 -1.37
N VAL A 7 5.74 27.57 -1.93
CA VAL A 7 6.63 28.43 -2.71
C VAL A 7 6.65 27.93 -4.14
N THR A 8 6.52 28.83 -5.10
CA THR A 8 6.55 28.51 -6.53
C THR A 8 7.80 29.08 -7.18
N ALA A 9 8.35 28.35 -8.14
CA ALA A 9 9.52 28.72 -8.94
C ALA A 9 9.27 28.23 -10.38
N ILE A 10 8.33 28.88 -11.08
CA ILE A 10 7.84 28.50 -12.41
C ILE A 10 8.06 29.67 -13.36
N GLY A 11 8.77 29.44 -14.47
CA GLY A 11 9.10 30.49 -15.44
C GLY A 11 7.92 30.88 -16.32
N ASP A 12 7.08 29.92 -16.70
CA ASP A 12 5.87 30.14 -17.51
C ASP A 12 4.74 30.81 -16.69
N PRO A 13 4.36 32.06 -17.02
CA PRO A 13 3.32 32.78 -16.29
C PRO A 13 1.92 32.16 -16.41
N GLU A 14 1.59 31.51 -17.54
CA GLU A 14 0.28 30.90 -17.73
C GLU A 14 0.12 29.66 -16.85
N PHE A 15 1.15 28.81 -16.85
CA PHE A 15 1.18 27.63 -16.00
C PHE A 15 1.26 27.99 -14.51
N GLU A 16 2.07 28.98 -14.13
CA GLU A 16 2.14 29.47 -12.74
C GLU A 16 0.77 29.97 -12.26
N SER A 17 0.08 30.78 -13.08
CA SER A 17 -1.26 31.27 -12.77
C SER A 17 -2.26 30.13 -12.61
N PHE A 18 -2.19 29.10 -13.44
CA PHE A 18 -3.02 27.91 -13.33
C PHE A 18 -2.77 27.14 -12.03
N VAL A 19 -1.49 26.93 -11.66
CA VAL A 19 -1.10 26.26 -10.42
C VAL A 19 -1.58 27.04 -9.21
N ALA A 20 -1.30 28.35 -9.15
CA ALA A 20 -1.68 29.20 -8.02
C ALA A 20 -3.20 29.21 -7.78
N ARG A 21 -4.02 29.33 -8.84
CA ARG A 21 -5.49 29.26 -8.74
C ARG A 21 -5.97 27.90 -8.23
N THR A 22 -5.37 26.82 -8.73
CA THR A 22 -5.75 25.46 -8.34
C THR A 22 -5.44 25.23 -6.87
N LEU A 23 -4.26 25.63 -6.40
CA LEU A 23 -3.88 25.54 -4.99
C LEU A 23 -4.81 26.35 -4.09
N HIS A 24 -5.11 27.59 -4.48
CA HIS A 24 -6.01 28.45 -3.73
C HIS A 24 -7.42 27.85 -3.61
N SER A 25 -7.93 27.19 -4.65
CA SER A 25 -9.23 26.48 -4.61
C SER A 25 -9.27 25.33 -3.59
N GLN A 26 -8.11 24.79 -3.22
CA GLN A 26 -7.95 23.74 -2.21
C GLN A 26 -7.59 24.30 -0.82
N GLY A 27 -7.60 25.63 -0.68
CA GLY A 27 -7.24 26.32 0.57
C GLY A 27 -5.74 26.43 0.81
N TRP A 28 -4.88 26.22 -0.19
CA TRP A 28 -3.43 26.37 -0.05
C TRP A 28 -2.97 27.72 -0.58
N ASN A 29 -2.12 28.40 0.18
CA ASN A 29 -1.65 29.74 -0.18
C ASN A 29 -0.22 29.69 -0.71
N VAL A 30 -0.01 30.34 -1.85
CA VAL A 30 1.33 30.59 -2.39
C VAL A 30 1.92 31.80 -1.68
N LEU A 31 2.96 31.57 -0.89
CA LEU A 31 3.61 32.58 -0.05
C LEU A 31 4.67 33.37 -0.80
N PHE A 32 5.30 32.73 -1.79
CA PHE A 32 6.35 33.34 -2.57
C PHE A 32 6.40 32.77 -3.98
N ARG A 33 6.71 33.65 -4.94
CA ARG A 33 6.89 33.34 -6.36
C ARG A 33 8.30 33.75 -6.76
N ALA A 34 9.18 32.78 -6.88
CA ALA A 34 10.54 32.99 -7.36
C ALA A 34 10.55 33.00 -8.89
N ILE A 35 11.30 33.93 -9.46
CA ILE A 35 11.53 34.05 -10.91
C ILE A 35 12.93 33.59 -11.32
N ASP A 36 13.85 33.45 -10.35
CA ASP A 36 15.21 32.96 -10.53
C ASP A 36 15.70 32.21 -9.29
N ARG A 37 16.88 31.59 -9.44
CA ARG A 37 17.54 30.82 -8.37
C ARG A 37 17.93 31.70 -7.20
N GLU A 38 18.47 32.89 -7.44
CA GLU A 38 18.99 33.78 -6.40
C GLU A 38 17.89 34.24 -5.44
N LEU A 39 16.72 34.60 -5.97
CA LEU A 39 15.55 35.00 -5.18
C LEU A 39 14.96 33.83 -4.40
N LEU A 40 14.92 32.64 -4.98
CA LEU A 40 14.47 31.44 -4.28
C LEU A 40 15.39 31.12 -3.09
N ALA A 41 16.72 31.13 -3.30
CA ALA A 41 17.68 30.88 -2.24
C ALA A 41 17.57 31.90 -1.10
N ARG A 42 17.51 33.19 -1.44
CA ARG A 42 17.38 34.28 -0.45
C ARG A 42 16.11 34.16 0.38
N TYR A 43 14.99 33.75 -0.22
CA TYR A 43 13.75 33.54 0.52
C TYR A 43 13.84 32.35 1.48
N LEU A 44 14.46 31.25 1.06
CA LEU A 44 14.60 30.03 1.87
C LEU A 44 15.62 30.14 3.01
N GLU A 45 16.56 31.10 2.94
CA GLU A 45 17.48 31.42 4.03
C GLU A 45 16.77 32.10 5.23
N ILE A 46 15.56 32.62 5.03
CA ILE A 46 14.77 33.22 6.10
C ILE A 46 14.24 32.09 6.99
N PRO A 47 14.58 32.06 8.29
CA PRO A 47 14.12 31.00 9.18
C PRO A 47 12.60 31.07 9.32
N VAL A 48 11.93 29.99 8.93
CA VAL A 48 10.49 29.80 9.05
C VAL A 48 10.20 28.64 9.99
N GLU A 49 9.12 28.77 10.78
CA GLU A 49 8.68 27.72 11.71
C GLU A 49 8.17 26.48 10.98
N ILE A 50 7.60 26.67 9.78
CA ILE A 50 7.09 25.61 8.91
C ILE A 50 7.84 25.66 7.57
N LYS A 51 8.52 24.57 7.22
CA LYS A 51 9.23 24.47 5.94
C LYS A 51 8.25 24.42 4.77
N PRO A 52 8.49 25.16 3.68
CA PRO A 52 7.55 25.22 2.57
C PRO A 52 7.65 24.03 1.61
N LEU A 53 6.55 23.77 0.90
CA LEU A 53 6.51 22.95 -0.32
C LEU A 53 6.99 23.79 -1.50
N LEU A 54 8.05 23.36 -2.17
CA LEU A 54 8.55 23.96 -3.40
C LEU A 54 7.88 23.32 -4.61
N ILE A 55 7.23 24.12 -5.45
CA ILE A 55 6.78 23.72 -6.80
C ILE A 55 7.64 24.47 -7.80
N TYR A 56 8.43 23.76 -8.59
CA TYR A 56 9.32 24.37 -9.56
C TYR A 56 9.09 23.82 -10.97
N SER A 57 9.56 24.56 -11.97
CA SER A 57 9.61 24.06 -13.34
C SER A 57 11.00 24.23 -13.95
N SER A 58 11.35 23.35 -14.89
CA SER A 58 12.67 23.30 -15.53
C SER A 58 12.93 24.46 -16.50
N ASP A 59 11.97 25.37 -16.65
CA ASP A 59 12.08 26.61 -17.40
C ASP A 59 12.75 27.74 -16.60
N ILE A 60 12.84 27.62 -15.27
CA ILE A 60 13.69 28.49 -14.46
C ILE A 60 15.17 28.11 -14.61
N GLN A 61 15.98 29.10 -14.95
CA GLN A 61 17.42 28.94 -15.03
C GLN A 61 18.05 28.76 -13.63
N GLY A 62 18.99 27.83 -13.51
CA GLY A 62 19.77 27.62 -12.29
C GLY A 62 19.14 26.71 -11.23
N VAL A 63 17.89 26.26 -11.40
CA VAL A 63 17.28 25.22 -10.56
C VAL A 63 17.64 23.84 -11.14
N ASN A 64 18.84 23.38 -10.80
CA ASN A 64 19.37 22.07 -11.18
C ASN A 64 19.36 21.09 -9.99
N PRO A 65 19.60 19.78 -10.20
CA PRO A 65 19.63 18.80 -9.10
C PRO A 65 20.63 19.14 -7.99
N GLU A 66 21.79 19.70 -8.34
CA GLU A 66 22.79 20.16 -7.37
C GLU A 66 22.25 21.27 -6.46
N PHE A 67 21.55 22.26 -7.03
CA PHE A 67 20.92 23.31 -6.27
C PHE A 67 19.79 22.78 -5.38
N LEU A 68 18.94 21.89 -5.90
CA LEU A 68 17.88 21.25 -5.12
C LEU A 68 18.45 20.47 -3.92
N SER A 69 19.60 19.80 -4.10
CA SER A 69 20.30 19.12 -2.99
C SER A 69 20.76 20.11 -1.92
N SER A 70 21.24 21.29 -2.32
CA SER A 70 21.73 22.34 -1.41
C SER A 70 20.62 22.97 -0.55
N ILE A 71 19.39 23.04 -1.06
CA ILE A 71 18.24 23.62 -0.34
C ILE A 71 17.33 22.57 0.31
N SER A 72 17.66 21.29 0.18
CA SER A 72 16.84 20.16 0.65
C SER A 72 16.51 20.22 2.14
N THR A 73 17.39 20.81 2.95
CA THR A 73 17.18 20.98 4.40
C THR A 73 16.28 22.17 4.74
N LEU A 74 16.06 23.09 3.81
CA LEU A 74 15.28 24.32 3.98
C LEU A 74 13.82 24.18 3.54
N ILE A 75 13.52 23.16 2.74
CA ILE A 75 12.18 22.88 2.22
C ILE A 75 11.62 21.59 2.82
N GLU A 76 10.30 21.45 2.87
CA GLU A 76 9.66 20.20 3.27
C GLU A 76 9.75 19.17 2.14
N ARG A 77 9.53 19.63 0.91
CA ARG A 77 9.43 18.80 -0.30
C ARG A 77 9.55 19.65 -1.55
N ALA A 78 10.01 19.05 -2.66
CA ALA A 78 10.01 19.67 -3.99
C ALA A 78 9.17 18.85 -4.98
N VAL A 79 8.45 19.53 -5.88
CA VAL A 79 7.67 18.96 -6.99
C VAL A 79 8.08 19.69 -8.27
N GLY A 80 8.57 18.95 -9.26
CA GLY A 80 9.16 19.50 -10.48
C GLY A 80 8.29 19.28 -11.71
N PHE A 81 8.11 20.31 -12.54
CA PHE A 81 7.39 20.22 -13.81
C PHE A 81 8.31 20.50 -15.01
N ALA A 82 8.17 19.72 -16.08
CA ALA A 82 8.88 19.95 -17.33
C ALA A 82 8.46 21.28 -17.98
N GLY A 83 9.41 21.95 -18.63
CA GLY A 83 9.20 23.14 -19.45
C GLY A 83 8.53 22.83 -20.79
N ILE A 84 8.13 23.87 -21.52
CA ILE A 84 7.44 23.76 -22.82
C ILE A 84 8.33 23.16 -23.92
N ASP A 85 9.66 23.37 -23.82
CA ASP A 85 10.61 23.10 -24.91
C ASP A 85 11.57 21.90 -24.67
N LYS A 86 11.31 21.04 -23.69
CA LYS A 86 12.18 19.88 -23.39
C LYS A 86 11.47 18.56 -23.71
N ASP A 87 11.79 17.99 -24.87
CA ASP A 87 11.37 16.66 -25.33
C ASP A 87 11.93 15.51 -24.46
N GLU A 88 12.91 15.80 -23.60
CA GLU A 88 13.43 14.85 -22.63
C GLU A 88 12.81 15.13 -21.26
N LEU A 89 11.84 14.29 -20.88
CA LEU A 89 11.47 14.10 -19.48
C LEU A 89 12.71 13.56 -18.75
N ASP A 90 13.50 14.47 -18.16
CA ASP A 90 14.43 14.10 -17.10
C ASP A 90 13.60 13.41 -16.00
N GLY A 91 14.03 12.22 -15.56
CA GLY A 91 13.14 11.20 -14.98
C GLY A 91 12.33 11.63 -13.75
N ASP A 92 12.72 12.74 -13.10
CA ASP A 92 12.11 13.30 -11.90
C ASP A 92 11.11 14.44 -12.17
N LEU A 93 10.98 14.93 -13.41
CA LEU A 93 10.06 16.01 -13.78
C LEU A 93 8.72 15.48 -14.29
N ILE A 94 7.63 16.15 -13.93
CA ILE A 94 6.27 15.81 -14.39
C ILE A 94 5.93 16.63 -15.62
N ALA A 95 5.27 16.00 -16.60
CA ALA A 95 4.61 16.74 -17.67
C ALA A 95 3.62 17.76 -17.10
N ARG A 96 3.42 18.89 -17.78
CA ARG A 96 2.37 19.85 -17.39
C ARG A 96 0.98 19.25 -17.60
N THR A 97 -0.01 19.83 -16.95
CA THR A 97 -1.43 19.49 -17.12
C THR A 97 -2.27 20.74 -16.95
N HIS A 98 -3.36 20.83 -17.70
CA HIS A 98 -4.38 21.88 -17.58
C HIS A 98 -5.62 21.39 -16.80
N ASP A 99 -5.61 20.13 -16.34
CA ASP A 99 -6.63 19.57 -15.46
C ASP A 99 -6.23 19.74 -13.98
N ALA A 100 -7.09 20.44 -13.22
CA ALA A 100 -6.88 20.75 -11.81
C ALA A 100 -6.86 19.51 -10.91
N ALA A 101 -7.71 18.51 -11.18
CA ALA A 101 -7.74 17.27 -10.40
C ALA A 101 -6.46 16.45 -10.65
N LEU A 102 -6.00 16.40 -11.90
CA LEU A 102 -4.74 15.75 -12.25
C LEU A 102 -3.53 16.49 -11.68
N LEU A 103 -3.55 17.83 -11.66
CA LEU A 103 -2.50 18.65 -11.03
C LEU A 103 -2.42 18.37 -9.53
N MET A 104 -3.55 18.39 -8.82
CA MET A 104 -3.58 18.10 -7.38
C MET A 104 -3.11 16.69 -7.07
N THR A 105 -3.51 15.71 -7.88
CA THR A 105 -3.02 14.33 -7.76
C THR A 105 -1.51 14.29 -7.92
N ARG A 106 -0.95 14.98 -8.92
CA ARG A 106 0.51 15.05 -9.17
C ARG A 106 1.26 15.72 -8.02
N ILE A 107 0.79 16.87 -7.52
CA ILE A 107 1.41 17.58 -6.39
C ILE A 107 1.33 16.78 -5.08
N LEU A 108 0.24 16.05 -4.85
CA LEU A 108 0.08 15.20 -3.66
C LEU A 108 0.92 13.92 -3.75
N THR A 109 1.24 13.46 -4.96
CA THR A 109 1.97 12.21 -5.21
C THR A 109 3.48 12.40 -5.39
N GLN A 110 3.95 13.56 -5.85
CA GLN A 110 5.39 13.81 -6.06
C GLN A 110 6.14 14.26 -4.79
N GLY A 111 7.40 13.83 -4.66
CA GLY A 111 8.20 13.97 -3.43
C GLY A 111 7.87 12.93 -2.35
N ARG A 112 6.95 12.00 -2.67
CA ARG A 112 7.14 10.60 -2.26
C ARG A 112 8.33 10.14 -3.06
N VAL A 113 9.35 9.53 -2.44
CA VAL A 113 10.31 8.73 -3.22
C VAL A 113 9.46 7.90 -4.18
N PRO A 114 9.56 8.11 -5.50
CA PRO A 114 8.78 7.34 -6.41
C PRO A 114 9.35 5.93 -6.30
N LEU A 115 8.63 5.08 -5.58
CA LEU A 115 8.63 3.64 -5.87
C LEU A 115 8.20 3.36 -7.32
N ARG A 116 7.84 4.41 -8.08
CA ARG A 116 7.73 4.42 -9.55
C ARG A 116 9.05 4.41 -10.32
N GLN A 117 10.23 4.57 -9.70
CA GLN A 117 11.52 4.43 -10.39
C GLN A 117 12.38 3.23 -9.95
N LEU A 118 11.90 2.38 -9.04
CA LEU A 118 12.37 0.98 -8.96
C LEU A 118 11.30 0.05 -9.55
N GLY A 119 11.12 0.18 -10.87
CA GLY A 119 11.14 -0.94 -11.79
C GLY A 119 10.72 -2.35 -11.34
N LEU A 120 9.55 -2.55 -10.73
CA LEU A 120 8.76 -3.76 -11.06
C LEU A 120 8.07 -3.61 -12.44
N SER A 121 8.31 -2.49 -13.13
CA SER A 121 7.98 -2.25 -14.53
C SER A 121 8.99 -2.82 -15.53
N SER A 122 10.04 -3.56 -15.11
CA SER A 122 10.68 -4.53 -16.00
C SER A 122 9.98 -5.88 -15.83
N SER A 123 9.01 -6.15 -16.72
CA SER A 123 8.31 -7.44 -16.84
C SER A 123 9.23 -8.64 -17.15
N ALA A 124 10.55 -8.48 -17.06
CA ALA A 124 11.53 -9.48 -17.48
C ALA A 124 12.05 -10.39 -16.34
N SER A 125 11.81 -10.08 -15.05
CA SER A 125 12.32 -10.92 -13.94
C SER A 125 11.38 -11.19 -12.77
N ARG A 126 10.15 -10.64 -12.76
CA ARG A 126 9.20 -10.90 -11.68
C ARG A 126 8.65 -12.32 -11.78
N ARG A 127 9.20 -13.23 -10.97
CA ARG A 127 8.73 -14.61 -10.83
C ARG A 127 7.52 -14.71 -9.90
N SER A 128 7.41 -13.79 -8.94
CA SER A 128 6.41 -13.89 -7.88
C SER A 128 5.04 -13.32 -8.25
N ARG A 129 3.99 -14.02 -7.80
CA ARG A 129 2.64 -13.45 -7.64
C ARG A 129 2.54 -12.84 -6.23
N VAL A 130 2.26 -11.54 -6.15
CA VAL A 130 2.19 -10.79 -4.89
C VAL A 130 0.73 -10.59 -4.50
N ILE A 131 0.36 -11.02 -3.30
CA ILE A 131 -1.00 -11.01 -2.76
C ILE A 131 -1.01 -10.23 -1.45
N ALA A 132 -1.73 -9.12 -1.42
CA ALA A 132 -2.02 -8.41 -0.17
C ALA A 132 -3.32 -8.89 0.43
N ILE A 133 -3.33 -9.17 1.73
CA ILE A 133 -4.47 -9.67 2.48
C ILE A 133 -4.81 -8.66 3.58
N ALA A 134 -6.05 -8.20 3.60
CA ALA A 134 -6.50 -7.17 4.52
C ALA A 134 -7.92 -7.42 5.03
N SER A 135 -8.18 -7.13 6.30
CA SER A 135 -9.52 -7.25 6.91
C SER A 135 -10.29 -5.93 6.84
N ALA A 136 -11.59 -5.99 6.56
CA ALA A 136 -12.48 -4.86 6.69
C ALA A 136 -12.55 -4.33 8.13
N ASN A 137 -12.45 -5.22 9.12
CA ASN A 137 -12.35 -4.86 10.51
C ASN A 137 -11.50 -5.86 11.32
N HIS A 138 -11.08 -5.45 12.52
CA HIS A 138 -10.31 -6.28 13.42
C HIS A 138 -11.03 -7.60 13.73
N GLY A 139 -10.29 -8.70 13.70
CA GLY A 139 -10.84 -10.03 13.95
C GLY A 139 -11.69 -10.59 12.82
N ASP A 140 -11.59 -10.09 11.58
CA ASP A 140 -12.15 -10.79 10.41
C ASP A 140 -11.22 -11.89 9.87
N GLY A 141 -9.98 -11.97 10.38
CA GLY A 141 -9.08 -13.11 10.15
C GLY A 141 -8.06 -12.95 9.02
N ALA A 142 -7.59 -11.73 8.72
CA ALA A 142 -6.50 -11.51 7.75
C ALA A 142 -5.24 -12.30 8.10
N THR A 143 -4.70 -12.13 9.30
CA THR A 143 -3.47 -12.83 9.74
C THR A 143 -3.62 -14.35 9.68
N THR A 144 -4.72 -14.89 10.19
CA THR A 144 -5.00 -16.34 10.09
C THR A 144 -5.08 -16.80 8.64
N THR A 145 -5.71 -16.01 7.76
CA THR A 145 -5.80 -16.33 6.33
C THR A 145 -4.43 -16.27 5.66
N ALA A 146 -3.62 -15.26 5.96
CA ALA A 146 -2.29 -15.06 5.40
C ALA A 146 -1.35 -16.21 5.78
N ILE A 147 -1.28 -16.54 7.07
CA ILE A 147 -0.46 -17.65 7.59
C ILE A 147 -0.87 -18.97 6.92
N ASN A 148 -2.15 -19.34 6.99
CA ASN A 148 -2.58 -20.64 6.51
C ASN A 148 -2.55 -20.75 4.98
N CYS A 149 -2.78 -19.66 4.24
CA CYS A 149 -2.60 -19.65 2.78
C CYS A 149 -1.12 -19.83 2.41
N ALA A 150 -0.20 -19.10 3.06
CA ALA A 150 1.24 -19.23 2.83
C ALA A 150 1.74 -20.65 3.09
N ILE A 151 1.23 -21.29 4.14
CA ILE A 151 1.56 -22.67 4.49
C ILE A 151 1.02 -23.66 3.46
N GLU A 152 -0.24 -23.55 3.05
CA GLU A 152 -0.79 -24.47 2.05
C GLU A 152 -0.08 -24.31 0.70
N LEU A 153 0.31 -23.08 0.31
CA LEU A 153 1.17 -22.85 -0.87
C LEU A 153 2.56 -23.51 -0.73
N ASN A 154 3.19 -23.39 0.45
CA ASN A 154 4.46 -24.03 0.77
C ASN A 154 4.34 -25.57 0.71
N LEU A 155 3.26 -26.15 1.24
CA LEU A 155 2.96 -27.58 1.17
C LEU A 155 2.70 -28.08 -0.26
N LEU A 156 2.20 -27.21 -1.15
CA LEU A 156 2.10 -27.46 -2.59
C LEU A 156 3.44 -27.28 -3.32
N GLY A 157 4.55 -27.10 -2.60
CA GLY A 157 5.90 -27.02 -3.14
C GLY A 157 6.27 -25.66 -3.73
N LYS A 158 5.55 -24.60 -3.38
CA LYS A 158 5.85 -23.24 -3.84
C LYS A 158 6.80 -22.54 -2.88
N LYS A 159 7.71 -21.72 -3.43
CA LYS A 159 8.54 -20.80 -2.64
C LYS A 159 7.71 -19.60 -2.22
N VAL A 160 7.52 -19.40 -0.93
CA VAL A 160 6.65 -18.38 -0.36
C VAL A 160 7.43 -17.48 0.59
N LEU A 161 7.26 -16.17 0.42
CA LEU A 161 7.58 -15.18 1.45
C LEU A 161 6.28 -14.69 2.09
N LEU A 162 6.14 -14.79 3.40
CA LEU A 162 5.06 -14.19 4.18
C LEU A 162 5.58 -12.94 4.91
N ILE A 163 4.91 -11.82 4.74
CA ILE A 163 5.27 -10.54 5.35
C ILE A 163 4.17 -10.14 6.32
N ASP A 164 4.51 -9.98 7.59
CA ASP A 164 3.65 -9.30 8.57
C ASP A 164 3.84 -7.80 8.43
N ALA A 165 2.87 -7.13 7.83
CA ALA A 165 2.84 -5.69 7.70
C ALA A 165 1.79 -5.02 8.60
N HIS A 166 1.24 -5.76 9.57
CA HIS A 166 0.27 -5.22 10.51
C HIS A 166 0.97 -4.55 11.70
N HIS A 167 1.65 -3.44 11.43
CA HIS A 167 2.52 -2.74 12.39
C HIS A 167 1.89 -2.36 13.74
N GLN A 168 0.55 -2.23 13.81
CA GLN A 168 -0.14 -1.87 15.05
C GLN A 168 -0.25 -3.06 16.00
N LEU A 169 -0.44 -4.26 15.44
CA LEU A 169 -0.67 -5.49 16.18
C LEU A 169 0.04 -6.66 15.46
N PRO A 170 1.38 -6.62 15.28
CA PRO A 170 2.10 -7.69 14.63
C PRO A 170 1.85 -9.00 15.39
N ALA A 171 1.48 -10.04 14.67
CA ALA A 171 0.95 -11.26 15.27
C ALA A 171 1.48 -12.53 14.62
N VAL A 172 2.09 -12.45 13.44
CA VAL A 172 2.59 -13.63 12.73
C VAL A 172 3.66 -14.36 13.54
N ALA A 173 4.62 -13.62 14.13
CA ALA A 173 5.65 -14.21 14.98
C ALA A 173 5.05 -15.02 16.14
N ILE A 174 4.09 -14.41 16.84
CA ILE A 174 3.46 -15.01 18.03
C ILE A 174 2.66 -16.26 17.64
N LEU A 175 1.88 -16.18 16.57
CA LEU A 175 1.01 -17.27 16.11
C LEU A 175 1.80 -18.46 15.55
N LEU A 176 2.98 -18.23 14.99
CA LEU A 176 3.88 -19.30 14.52
C LEU A 176 4.86 -19.79 15.59
N GLY A 177 4.91 -19.15 16.76
CA GLY A 177 5.90 -19.47 17.79
C GLY A 177 7.33 -19.03 17.45
N GLU A 178 7.49 -18.15 16.46
CA GLU A 178 8.75 -17.64 15.95
C GLU A 178 9.25 -16.40 16.72
N ARG A 179 10.54 -16.07 16.55
CA ARG A 179 11.17 -14.90 17.19
C ARG A 179 12.03 -14.13 16.20
N ASN A 180 12.22 -12.85 16.49
CA ASN A 180 13.13 -11.96 15.74
C ASN A 180 12.84 -11.92 14.23
N LEU A 181 11.55 -11.91 13.86
CA LEU A 181 11.13 -11.79 12.46
C LEU A 181 11.36 -10.38 11.89
N ASN A 182 11.63 -9.40 12.75
CA ASN A 182 11.85 -8.00 12.44
C ASN A 182 13.32 -7.66 12.14
N GLY A 183 14.15 -8.65 11.80
CA GLY A 183 15.56 -8.47 11.45
C GLY A 183 15.80 -7.68 10.16
N SER A 184 17.03 -7.72 9.67
CA SER A 184 17.40 -7.10 8.38
C SER A 184 16.99 -7.94 7.16
N GLU A 185 16.82 -9.24 7.34
CA GLU A 185 16.52 -10.20 6.27
C GLU A 185 15.35 -11.12 6.66
N PRO A 186 14.60 -11.68 5.69
CA PRO A 186 13.57 -12.67 5.94
C PRO A 186 14.09 -13.94 6.62
N ASN A 187 13.40 -14.40 7.66
CA ASN A 187 13.77 -15.60 8.38
C ASN A 187 13.20 -16.83 7.69
N ARG A 188 14.04 -17.82 7.43
CA ARG A 188 13.62 -19.10 6.87
C ARG A 188 13.01 -19.99 7.94
N VAL A 189 11.71 -20.27 7.80
CA VAL A 189 10.92 -21.07 8.75
C VAL A 189 10.70 -22.49 8.23
N SER A 190 10.72 -22.67 6.91
CA SER A 190 10.78 -23.98 6.26
C SER A 190 11.64 -23.91 4.98
N PRO A 191 12.01 -25.04 4.36
CA PRO A 191 12.81 -25.04 3.12
C PRO A 191 12.27 -24.13 2.01
N LEU A 192 10.96 -23.94 1.90
CA LEU A 192 10.32 -23.10 0.89
C LEU A 192 9.47 -21.97 1.49
N LEU A 193 9.54 -21.73 2.81
CA LEU A 193 8.81 -20.66 3.50
C LEU A 193 9.76 -19.74 4.26
N GLU A 194 9.74 -18.47 3.90
CA GLU A 194 10.37 -17.38 4.62
C GLU A 194 9.31 -16.46 5.21
N VAL A 195 9.59 -15.88 6.38
CA VAL A 195 8.70 -14.96 7.06
C VAL A 195 9.48 -13.71 7.48
N PHE A 196 8.85 -12.54 7.35
CA PHE A 196 9.44 -11.26 7.68
C PHE A 196 8.41 -10.34 8.35
N GLU A 197 8.82 -9.60 9.38
CA GLU A 197 7.98 -8.60 10.05
C GLU A 197 8.45 -7.20 9.68
N LEU A 198 7.52 -6.37 9.21
CA LEU A 198 7.78 -5.01 8.81
C LEU A 198 7.59 -4.06 9.99
N THR A 199 8.64 -3.31 10.30
CA THR A 199 8.69 -2.31 11.37
C THR A 199 9.10 -0.95 10.79
N SER A 200 8.99 0.11 11.59
CA SER A 200 9.50 1.43 11.19
C SER A 200 11.01 1.46 10.94
N GLU A 201 11.77 0.59 11.58
CA GLU A 201 13.23 0.55 11.52
C GLU A 201 13.72 -0.10 10.24
N ASN A 202 13.07 -1.18 9.80
CA ASN A 202 13.44 -1.90 8.57
C ASN A 202 12.66 -1.44 7.32
N ALA A 203 11.70 -0.50 7.47
CA ALA A 203 10.88 -0.01 6.36
C ALA A 203 11.68 0.64 5.22
N ALA A 204 12.85 1.23 5.53
CA ALA A 204 13.70 1.86 4.52
C ALA A 204 14.35 0.83 3.58
N ALA A 205 14.81 -0.29 4.13
CA ALA A 205 15.44 -1.39 3.38
C ALA A 205 14.42 -2.34 2.73
N MET A 206 13.16 -2.29 3.19
CA MET A 206 12.05 -3.13 2.72
C MET A 206 11.93 -3.19 1.19
N THR A 207 12.15 -2.08 0.49
CA THR A 207 12.00 -2.04 -0.97
C THR A 207 12.95 -3.02 -1.66
N GLU A 208 14.22 -3.01 -1.26
CA GLU A 208 15.23 -3.92 -1.80
C GLU A 208 14.92 -5.37 -1.43
N THR A 209 14.54 -5.60 -0.16
CA THR A 209 14.12 -6.93 0.32
C THR A 209 12.91 -7.47 -0.46
N LEU A 210 11.91 -6.64 -0.75
CA LEU A 210 10.73 -7.01 -1.53
C LEU A 210 11.07 -7.31 -2.98
N ILE A 211 11.94 -6.50 -3.60
CA ILE A 211 12.36 -6.70 -4.99
C ILE A 211 13.13 -8.02 -5.12
N ASP A 212 14.10 -8.24 -4.23
CA ASP A 212 14.86 -9.49 -4.19
C ASP A 212 13.93 -10.70 -3.96
N ALA A 213 13.03 -10.60 -2.97
CA ALA A 213 12.03 -11.61 -2.69
C ALA A 213 11.12 -11.91 -3.90
N CYS A 214 10.72 -10.89 -4.65
CA CYS A 214 9.88 -11.06 -5.84
C CYS A 214 10.61 -11.77 -7.00
N SER A 215 11.94 -11.75 -7.00
CA SER A 215 12.75 -12.47 -7.99
C SER A 215 12.96 -13.95 -7.62
N ARG A 216 13.03 -14.28 -6.32
CA ARG A 216 13.37 -15.62 -5.83
C ARG A 216 12.18 -16.50 -5.44
N SER A 217 11.05 -15.89 -5.09
CA SER A 217 9.84 -16.57 -4.62
C SER A 217 8.80 -16.76 -5.72
N ASP A 218 7.98 -17.80 -5.61
CA ASP A 218 6.82 -18.00 -6.48
C ASP A 218 5.64 -17.14 -5.98
N PHE A 219 5.53 -16.95 -4.67
CA PHE A 219 4.50 -16.12 -4.04
C PHE A 219 5.07 -15.20 -2.96
N VAL A 220 4.52 -14.00 -2.88
CA VAL A 220 4.71 -13.10 -1.74
C VAL A 220 3.34 -12.79 -1.15
N ILE A 221 3.12 -13.17 0.11
CA ILE A 221 1.88 -12.94 0.85
C ILE A 221 2.12 -11.83 1.85
N ILE A 222 1.32 -10.76 1.80
CA ILE A 222 1.46 -9.60 2.68
C ILE A 222 0.23 -9.52 3.59
N ASP A 223 0.43 -9.76 4.88
CA ASP A 223 -0.60 -9.51 5.90
C ASP A 223 -0.63 -8.03 6.25
N CYS A 224 -1.64 -7.31 5.78
CA CYS A 224 -1.85 -5.90 6.13
C CYS A 224 -2.60 -5.74 7.47
N GLY A 225 -3.18 -6.83 7.97
CA GLY A 225 -4.14 -6.90 9.06
C GLY A 225 -5.47 -6.19 8.77
N LEU A 226 -5.45 -4.87 8.60
CA LEU A 226 -6.62 -4.08 8.20
C LEU A 226 -6.47 -3.54 6.78
N ILE A 227 -7.62 -3.23 6.15
CA ILE A 227 -7.64 -2.47 4.91
C ILE A 227 -6.83 -1.17 5.12
N PRO A 228 -5.77 -0.95 4.31
CA PRO A 228 -5.05 0.31 4.35
C PRO A 228 -6.01 1.45 4.00
N LYS A 229 -6.20 2.39 4.92
CA LYS A 229 -7.02 3.57 4.65
C LYS A 229 -6.27 4.43 3.63
N ALA A 230 -6.83 4.55 2.43
CA ALA A 230 -6.37 5.53 1.47
C ALA A 230 -6.70 6.93 2.03
N VAL A 231 -5.70 7.57 2.63
CA VAL A 231 -5.72 8.96 3.09
C VAL A 231 -6.45 9.18 4.43
N GLU A 232 -5.83 8.80 5.54
CA GLU A 232 -6.06 9.46 6.83
C GLU A 232 -4.73 9.73 7.53
N ALA A 233 -4.50 11.01 7.87
CA ALA A 233 -3.39 11.57 8.64
C ALA A 233 -2.01 11.70 7.95
N VAL A 234 -1.67 12.95 7.61
CA VAL A 234 -0.33 13.48 7.28
C VAL A 234 0.59 13.52 8.52
N THR A 235 0.09 13.14 9.69
CA THR A 235 0.86 13.20 10.93
C THR A 235 1.52 11.84 11.24
N GLU A 236 2.86 11.84 11.22
CA GLU A 236 3.78 10.88 11.85
C GLU A 236 3.99 9.48 11.21
N ARG A 237 3.21 9.06 10.20
CA ARG A 237 3.22 7.66 9.70
C ARG A 237 3.72 7.49 8.25
N ARG A 238 4.85 8.12 7.93
CA ARG A 238 5.39 8.22 6.56
C ARG A 238 5.59 6.87 5.87
N TRP A 239 6.19 5.89 6.53
CA TRP A 239 6.47 4.59 5.92
C TRP A 239 5.21 3.75 5.69
N GLN A 240 4.19 3.87 6.54
CA GLN A 240 2.94 3.13 6.43
C GLN A 240 2.13 3.61 5.22
N ASN A 241 2.10 4.93 5.01
CA ASN A 241 1.51 5.54 3.83
C ASN A 241 2.27 5.13 2.57
N THR A 242 3.61 5.15 2.60
CA THR A 242 4.45 4.67 1.49
C THR A 242 4.19 3.20 1.17
N PHE A 243 4.13 2.33 2.18
CA PHE A 243 3.89 0.90 2.00
C PHE A 243 2.47 0.60 1.50
N SER A 244 1.46 1.29 2.03
CA SER A 244 0.08 1.17 1.56
C SER A 244 -0.04 1.57 0.08
N HIS A 245 0.65 2.65 -0.32
CA HIS A 245 0.73 3.04 -1.73
C HIS A 245 1.47 2.01 -2.57
N TRP A 246 2.60 1.47 -2.08
CA TRP A 246 3.31 0.39 -2.77
C TRP A 246 2.41 -0.80 -3.02
N ILE A 247 1.63 -1.23 -2.02
CA ILE A 247 0.65 -2.31 -2.14
C ILE A 247 -0.31 -2.02 -3.28
N PHE A 248 -0.96 -0.85 -3.29
CA PHE A 248 -1.96 -0.52 -4.31
C PHE A 248 -1.40 -0.44 -5.74
N GLU A 249 -0.12 -0.12 -5.90
CA GLU A 249 0.54 -0.03 -7.21
C GLU A 249 1.15 -1.37 -7.68
N ASN A 250 1.61 -2.23 -6.77
CA ASN A 250 2.49 -3.36 -7.11
C ASN A 250 1.89 -4.76 -6.91
N VAL A 251 0.81 -4.91 -6.12
CA VAL A 251 0.23 -6.24 -5.89
C VAL A 251 -0.59 -6.72 -7.08
N ASP A 252 -0.51 -8.02 -7.36
CA ASP A 252 -1.30 -8.66 -8.42
C ASP A 252 -2.73 -8.93 -7.95
N ASP A 253 -2.88 -9.27 -6.67
CA ASP A 253 -4.14 -9.60 -6.05
C ASP A 253 -4.28 -8.89 -4.70
N LEU A 254 -5.44 -8.27 -4.50
CA LEU A 254 -5.85 -7.69 -3.22
C LEU A 254 -7.03 -8.51 -2.68
N TRP A 255 -6.80 -9.17 -1.55
CA TRP A 255 -7.79 -9.96 -0.85
C TRP A 255 -8.37 -9.16 0.31
N VAL A 256 -9.67 -8.94 0.25
CA VAL A 256 -10.40 -8.19 1.27
C VAL A 256 -11.32 -9.14 2.02
N ILE A 257 -11.03 -9.32 3.30
CA ILE A 257 -11.74 -10.25 4.18
C ILE A 257 -12.75 -9.47 5.02
N ALA A 258 -13.98 -9.93 5.07
CA ALA A 258 -14.99 -9.40 5.98
C ALA A 258 -15.75 -10.56 6.65
N SER A 259 -16.32 -10.29 7.81
CA SER A 259 -17.19 -11.23 8.51
C SER A 259 -18.65 -10.73 8.51
N PRO A 260 -19.64 -11.60 8.81
CA PRO A 260 -21.03 -11.20 8.92
C PRO A 260 -21.36 -10.24 10.07
N ARG A 261 -20.35 -9.76 10.81
CA ARG A 261 -20.54 -8.84 11.94
C ARG A 261 -20.89 -7.44 11.40
N PRO A 262 -21.86 -6.73 12.00
CA PRO A 262 -22.31 -5.43 11.50
C PRO A 262 -21.20 -4.40 11.25
N MET A 263 -20.21 -4.32 12.16
CA MET A 263 -19.06 -3.41 12.01
C MET A 263 -18.17 -3.78 10.82
N SER A 264 -17.94 -5.07 10.59
CA SER A 264 -17.16 -5.54 9.44
C SER A 264 -17.87 -5.24 8.13
N THR A 265 -19.19 -5.53 8.08
CA THR A 265 -20.02 -5.17 6.92
C THR A 265 -19.94 -3.68 6.65
N HIS A 266 -20.17 -2.83 7.65
CA HIS A 266 -20.12 -1.37 7.49
C HIS A 266 -18.76 -0.88 6.98
N SER A 267 -17.65 -1.33 7.57
CA SER A 267 -16.31 -0.97 7.10
C SER A 267 -16.06 -1.41 5.66
N LEU A 268 -16.57 -2.58 5.25
CA LEU A 268 -16.50 -3.03 3.87
C LEU A 268 -17.31 -2.12 2.93
N GLN A 269 -18.51 -1.65 3.33
CA GLN A 269 -19.28 -0.70 2.53
C GLN A 269 -18.52 0.61 2.32
N GLN A 270 -17.89 1.13 3.37
CA GLN A 270 -17.06 2.34 3.30
C GLN A 270 -15.86 2.15 2.36
N PHE A 271 -15.17 1.02 2.49
CA PHE A 271 -14.07 0.69 1.59
C PHE A 271 -14.52 0.65 0.13
N GLN A 272 -15.64 0.00 -0.17
CA GLN A 272 -16.14 -0.05 -1.55
C GLN A 272 -16.54 1.32 -2.10
N ALA A 273 -17.14 2.18 -1.27
CA ALA A 273 -17.48 3.54 -1.67
C ALA A 273 -16.23 4.41 -1.95
N LEU A 274 -15.11 4.13 -1.27
CA LEU A 274 -13.81 4.74 -1.58
C LEU A 274 -13.24 4.16 -2.86
N MET A 275 -13.32 2.84 -3.03
CA MET A 275 -12.74 2.16 -4.18
C MET A 275 -13.48 2.39 -5.49
N SER A 276 -14.77 2.75 -5.47
CA SER A 276 -15.48 3.16 -6.68
C SER A 276 -14.92 4.46 -7.29
N LYS A 277 -14.20 5.25 -6.49
CA LYS A 277 -13.58 6.52 -6.91
C LYS A 277 -12.11 6.37 -7.28
N GLN A 278 -11.50 5.21 -7.03
CA GLN A 278 -10.07 4.97 -7.26
C GLN A 278 -9.86 3.72 -8.10
N SER A 279 -9.15 3.83 -9.22
CA SER A 279 -8.74 2.67 -10.00
C SER A 279 -7.58 1.95 -9.33
N LEU A 280 -7.74 0.67 -9.00
CA LEU A 280 -6.63 -0.22 -8.62
C LEU A 280 -6.25 -1.12 -9.78
N ARG A 281 -4.95 -1.37 -9.91
CA ARG A 281 -4.42 -2.36 -10.84
C ARG A 281 -4.68 -3.79 -10.36
N ALA A 282 -4.66 -4.02 -9.05
CA ALA A 282 -4.77 -5.33 -8.44
C ALA A 282 -6.15 -5.99 -8.68
N ARG A 283 -6.14 -7.30 -8.91
CA ARG A 283 -7.36 -8.12 -8.95
C ARG A 283 -7.96 -8.21 -7.55
N LYS A 284 -9.22 -7.80 -7.40
CA LYS A 284 -9.91 -7.82 -6.11
C LYS A 284 -10.56 -9.18 -5.87
N THR A 285 -10.20 -9.83 -4.77
CA THR A 285 -10.90 -11.02 -4.26
C THR A 285 -11.57 -10.67 -2.94
N PHE A 286 -12.88 -10.89 -2.82
CA PHE A 286 -13.59 -10.69 -1.56
C PHE A 286 -13.82 -12.03 -0.87
N ILE A 287 -13.52 -12.08 0.42
CA ILE A 287 -13.64 -13.30 1.23
C ILE A 287 -14.62 -13.03 2.37
N LEU A 288 -15.74 -13.76 2.38
CA LEU A 288 -16.61 -13.83 3.55
C LEU A 288 -16.02 -14.87 4.51
N ASN A 289 -15.43 -14.40 5.60
CA ASN A 289 -14.97 -15.29 6.68
C ASN A 289 -16.07 -15.46 7.74
N HIS A 290 -15.93 -16.47 8.61
CA HIS A 290 -16.85 -16.73 9.72
C HIS A 290 -18.29 -17.05 9.29
N ARG A 291 -18.46 -17.64 8.10
CA ARG A 291 -19.77 -18.10 7.63
C ARG A 291 -20.27 -19.24 8.52
N VAL A 292 -21.44 -19.06 9.14
CA VAL A 292 -22.07 -20.11 9.95
C VAL A 292 -22.78 -21.14 9.05
N PRO A 293 -23.03 -22.37 9.52
CA PRO A 293 -23.80 -23.35 8.75
C PRO A 293 -25.31 -23.04 8.73
N GLY A 294 -26.03 -23.64 7.78
CA GLY A 294 -27.49 -23.57 7.65
C GLY A 294 -28.02 -22.25 7.10
N LYS A 295 -29.35 -22.07 7.17
CA LYS A 295 -30.10 -20.93 6.58
C LYS A 295 -29.55 -19.55 6.97
N ARG A 296 -29.04 -19.43 8.20
CA ARG A 296 -28.42 -18.18 8.67
C ARG A 296 -27.16 -17.86 7.88
N GLY A 297 -26.33 -18.87 7.59
CA GLY A 297 -25.15 -18.71 6.75
C GLY A 297 -25.49 -18.33 5.32
N ASP A 298 -26.53 -18.93 4.76
CA ASP A 298 -27.00 -18.61 3.40
C ASP A 298 -27.41 -17.14 3.30
N ALA A 299 -28.14 -16.62 4.31
CA ALA A 299 -28.49 -15.21 4.38
C ALA A 299 -27.28 -14.28 4.62
N GLN A 300 -26.23 -14.74 5.30
CA GLN A 300 -24.98 -13.97 5.43
C GLN A 300 -24.25 -13.86 4.10
N GLU A 301 -24.20 -14.96 3.36
CA GLU A 301 -23.59 -15.06 2.04
C GLU A 301 -24.33 -14.18 1.03
N GLU A 302 -25.67 -14.23 0.99
CA GLU A 302 -26.49 -13.37 0.13
C GLU A 302 -26.24 -11.88 0.41
N LYS A 303 -26.25 -11.46 1.68
CA LYS A 303 -25.96 -10.07 2.06
C LYS A 303 -24.56 -9.63 1.65
N PHE A 304 -23.58 -10.51 1.80
CA PHE A 304 -22.21 -10.23 1.38
C PHE A 304 -22.10 -10.10 -0.13
N LEU A 305 -22.73 -11.01 -0.89
CA LEU A 305 -22.77 -10.99 -2.35
C LEU A 305 -23.39 -9.70 -2.89
N LEU A 306 -24.52 -9.27 -2.33
CA LEU A 306 -25.18 -8.01 -2.70
C LEU A 306 -24.25 -6.79 -2.49
N LEU A 307 -23.39 -6.86 -1.48
CA LEU A 307 -22.42 -5.81 -1.21
C LEU A 307 -21.25 -5.83 -2.21
N VAL A 308 -20.69 -7.01 -2.52
CA VAL A 308 -19.45 -7.11 -3.31
C VAL A 308 -19.64 -7.20 -4.82
N ALA A 309 -20.76 -7.74 -5.29
CA ALA A 309 -21.04 -7.94 -6.70
C ALA A 309 -20.98 -6.67 -7.56
N PRO A 310 -21.49 -5.49 -7.12
CA PRO A 310 -21.44 -4.25 -7.92
C PRO A 310 -20.03 -3.79 -8.28
N SER A 311 -19.01 -4.23 -7.53
CA SER A 311 -17.61 -3.87 -7.77
C SER A 311 -16.90 -4.75 -8.80
N HIS A 312 -17.62 -5.71 -9.38
CA HIS A 312 -17.15 -6.73 -10.33
C HIS A 312 -15.81 -7.36 -9.92
N PRO A 313 -15.75 -8.05 -8.76
CA PRO A 313 -14.52 -8.64 -8.27
C PRO A 313 -14.05 -9.80 -9.16
N HIS A 314 -12.75 -10.04 -9.14
CA HIS A 314 -12.14 -11.18 -9.82
C HIS A 314 -12.66 -12.50 -9.24
N ALA A 315 -12.81 -12.56 -7.92
CA ALA A 315 -13.29 -13.73 -7.21
C ALA A 315 -14.05 -13.35 -5.94
N ILE A 316 -15.00 -14.21 -5.58
CA ILE A 316 -15.67 -14.19 -4.29
C ILE A 316 -15.47 -15.56 -3.65
N ARG A 317 -15.12 -15.59 -2.37
CA ARG A 317 -14.82 -16.82 -1.62
C ARG A 317 -15.51 -16.77 -0.27
N VAL A 318 -15.78 -17.95 0.29
CA VAL A 318 -16.46 -18.10 1.57
C VAL A 318 -15.69 -19.08 2.43
N LEU A 319 -15.35 -18.67 3.64
CA LEU A 319 -14.68 -19.46 4.65
C LEU A 319 -15.63 -19.75 5.81
N PRO A 320 -15.72 -21.03 6.26
CA PRO A 320 -16.58 -21.40 7.37
C PRO A 320 -16.02 -20.86 8.69
N LEU A 321 -16.92 -20.61 9.65
CA LEU A 321 -16.52 -20.39 11.03
C LEU A 321 -15.95 -21.68 11.63
N ASP A 322 -14.70 -21.65 12.07
CA ASP A 322 -14.05 -22.73 12.82
C ASP A 322 -13.37 -22.19 14.09
N THR A 323 -14.18 -21.75 15.05
CA THR A 323 -13.67 -21.19 16.32
C THR A 323 -12.81 -22.18 17.10
N ARG A 324 -13.17 -23.47 17.08
CA ARG A 324 -12.42 -24.49 17.84
C ARG A 324 -11.05 -24.74 17.22
N GLY A 325 -11.00 -24.94 15.90
CA GLY A 325 -9.74 -25.16 15.19
C GLY A 325 -8.83 -23.93 15.27
N ALA A 326 -9.39 -22.73 15.04
CA ALA A 326 -8.62 -21.48 15.11
C ALA A 326 -8.06 -21.23 16.52
N ASN A 327 -8.89 -21.37 17.57
CA ASN A 327 -8.43 -21.14 18.94
C ASN A 327 -7.40 -22.18 19.39
N ALA A 328 -7.56 -23.46 19.00
CA ALA A 328 -6.57 -24.49 19.30
C ALA A 328 -5.22 -24.18 18.63
N ALA A 329 -5.25 -23.81 17.34
CA ALA A 329 -4.06 -23.39 16.61
C ALA A 329 -3.35 -22.20 17.30
N GLU A 330 -4.12 -21.17 17.66
CA GLU A 330 -3.59 -19.98 18.34
C GLU A 330 -3.00 -20.30 19.72
N GLN A 331 -3.68 -21.10 20.54
CA GLN A 331 -3.21 -21.50 21.87
C GLN A 331 -1.91 -22.30 21.81
N ASP A 332 -1.84 -23.22 20.84
CA ASP A 332 -0.68 -24.09 20.64
C ASP A 332 0.45 -23.40 19.84
N ARG A 333 0.23 -22.16 19.38
CA ARG A 333 1.12 -21.43 18.45
C ARG A 333 1.48 -22.29 17.23
N SER A 334 0.45 -22.94 16.69
CA SER A 334 0.55 -23.89 15.60
C SER A 334 -0.37 -23.47 14.46
N ILE A 335 -0.28 -24.23 13.37
CA ILE A 335 -0.94 -23.94 12.10
C ILE A 335 -2.10 -24.92 11.91
N LEU A 336 -3.13 -24.55 11.12
CA LEU A 336 -4.34 -25.39 11.03
C LEU A 336 -4.08 -26.78 10.45
N VAL A 337 -3.03 -26.92 9.63
CA VAL A 337 -2.60 -28.24 9.13
C VAL A 337 -2.13 -29.16 10.25
N GLU A 338 -1.55 -28.62 11.33
CA GLU A 338 -1.07 -29.39 12.47
C GLU A 338 -2.18 -29.59 13.52
N SER A 339 -2.87 -28.52 13.91
CA SER A 339 -3.87 -28.57 14.98
C SER A 339 -5.19 -29.22 14.55
N ASN A 340 -5.63 -29.01 13.31
CA ASN A 340 -6.87 -29.56 12.77
C ASN A 340 -6.74 -29.98 11.29
N PRO A 341 -5.94 -31.01 10.97
CA PRO A 341 -5.62 -31.40 9.60
C PRO A 341 -6.85 -31.73 8.75
N ARG A 342 -7.97 -32.14 9.36
CA ARG A 342 -9.19 -32.51 8.64
C ARG A 342 -10.28 -31.43 8.71
N GLY A 343 -9.98 -30.29 9.34
CA GLY A 343 -10.90 -29.17 9.53
C GLY A 343 -11.40 -28.58 8.22
N LEU A 344 -12.66 -28.14 8.22
CA LEU A 344 -13.29 -27.53 7.04
C LEU A 344 -12.60 -26.22 6.64
N LEU A 345 -12.17 -25.41 7.62
CA LEU A 345 -11.47 -24.16 7.35
C LEU A 345 -10.13 -24.41 6.67
N ARG A 346 -9.34 -25.38 7.15
CA ARG A 346 -8.08 -25.79 6.52
C ARG A 346 -8.31 -26.24 5.07
N LYS A 347 -9.31 -27.11 4.83
CA LYS A 347 -9.64 -27.55 3.47
C LYS A 347 -9.94 -26.39 2.53
N LYS A 348 -10.59 -25.33 3.02
CA LYS A 348 -10.84 -24.12 2.24
C LYS A 348 -9.57 -23.32 1.94
N TYR A 349 -8.61 -23.24 2.86
CA TYR A 349 -7.30 -22.65 2.53
C TYR A 349 -6.53 -23.47 1.50
N LEU A 350 -6.58 -24.81 1.57
CA LEU A 350 -6.00 -25.68 0.56
C LEU A 350 -6.66 -25.47 -0.82
N GLU A 351 -8.00 -25.36 -0.89
CA GLU A 351 -8.72 -25.04 -2.13
C GLU A 351 -8.30 -23.67 -2.71
N LEU A 352 -8.12 -22.66 -1.86
CA LEU A 352 -7.63 -21.34 -2.26
C LEU A 352 -6.19 -21.40 -2.82
N ALA A 353 -5.29 -22.07 -2.11
CA ALA A 353 -3.90 -22.24 -2.52
C ALA A 353 -3.81 -23.02 -3.83
N ALA A 354 -4.55 -24.12 -3.98
CA ALA A 354 -4.59 -24.89 -5.21
C ALA A 354 -5.07 -24.05 -6.41
N ALA A 355 -6.12 -23.24 -6.22
CA ALA A 355 -6.64 -22.34 -7.25
C ALA A 355 -5.66 -21.21 -7.64
N LEU A 356 -4.72 -20.84 -6.76
CA LEU A 356 -3.66 -19.89 -7.10
C LEU A 356 -2.54 -20.52 -7.93
N THR A 357 -2.36 -21.83 -7.82
CA THR A 357 -1.28 -22.60 -8.48
C THR A 357 -1.70 -23.30 -9.77
N ALA A 358 -3.00 -23.34 -10.05
CA ALA A 358 -3.61 -23.80 -11.30
C ALA A 358 -3.48 -22.71 -12.37
#